data_AF-A0A9P3CZR0-F1
#
_entry.id   AF-A0A9P3CZR0-F1
#
_cell.length_a   1.000
_cell.length_b   1.000
_cell.length_c   1.000
_cell.angle_alpha   90.00
_cell.angle_beta   90.00
_cell.angle_gamma   90.00
#
_symmetry.space_group_name_H-M   'P 1'
#
loop_
_entity.id
_entity.type
_entity.pdbx_description
1 polymer ?
#
loop_
_entity_poly.entity_id
_entity_poly.type
_entity_poly.pdbx_seq_one_letter_code
_entity_poly.pdbx_strand_id
1 'polypeptide(L)'
;MAKISIADLKQSITTLNVPVKKTVKWDVEVTESNVASLKKLTKNSLLELGETVELEADVFVKKMSFKESREVSKAVEWEFNYKNPEDSKVKRVDSTLMQSAQLLGSICSDQKGTPFFSSVNDVYKAEPSLINALYAAADEVNNFMGKSRKKTLQIENSLPSLSSTESVEAP
;
A
#
# COMPACT_ATOMS: atom_id res chain seq x y z
N MET A 1 24.54 15.57 -3.33
CA MET A 1 23.54 15.38 -2.25
C MET A 1 23.08 16.76 -1.82
N ALA A 2 21.77 17.01 -1.71
CA ALA A 2 21.27 18.32 -1.27
C ALA A 2 21.32 18.43 0.26
N LYS A 3 21.77 19.56 0.80
CA LYS A 3 21.76 19.85 2.24
C LYS A 3 20.49 20.63 2.58
N ILE A 4 19.74 20.17 3.58
CA ILE A 4 18.50 20.82 4.04
C ILE A 4 18.67 21.45 5.42
N SER A 5 17.79 22.39 5.77
CA SER A 5 17.78 22.98 7.12
C SER A 5 17.12 22.05 8.14
N ILE A 6 17.33 22.34 9.44
CA ILE A 6 16.65 21.61 10.53
C ILE A 6 15.13 21.82 10.48
N ALA A 7 14.67 22.99 10.04
CA ALA A 7 13.25 23.29 9.89
C ALA A 7 12.62 22.41 8.79
N ASP A 8 13.28 22.31 7.63
CA ASP A 8 12.84 21.46 6.52
C ASP A 8 12.85 19.98 6.92
N LEU A 9 13.85 19.55 7.69
CA LEU A 9 13.91 18.21 8.25
C LEU A 9 12.68 17.93 9.13
N LYS A 10 12.34 18.85 10.04
CA LYS A 10 11.17 18.70 10.91
C LYS A 10 9.86 18.65 10.11
N GLN A 11 9.74 19.47 9.07
CA GLN A 11 8.58 19.45 8.18
C GLN A 11 8.46 18.14 7.40
N SER A 12 9.57 17.54 6.98
CA SER A 12 9.55 16.26 6.26
C SER A 12 8.93 15.13 7.09
N ILE A 13 9.07 15.16 8.41
CA ILE A 13 8.50 14.14 9.31
C ILE A 13 6.96 14.13 9.23
N THR A 14 6.32 15.29 9.06
CA THR A 14 4.86 15.41 9.02
C THR A 14 4.28 15.24 7.62
N THR A 15 5.04 15.54 6.57
CA THR A 15 4.57 15.47 5.17
C THR A 15 4.79 14.10 4.53
N LEU A 16 5.81 13.34 4.95
CA LEU A 16 6.15 12.05 4.34
C LEU A 16 5.13 10.93 4.61
N ASN A 17 4.27 11.11 5.61
CA ASN A 17 3.27 10.11 6.02
C ASN A 17 1.85 10.47 5.55
N VAL A 18 1.68 11.49 4.70
CA VAL A 18 0.38 11.83 4.14
C VAL A 18 -0.07 10.68 3.23
N PRO A 19 -1.27 10.10 3.46
CA PRO A 19 -1.78 9.04 2.59
C PRO A 19 -1.96 9.51 1.15
N VAL A 20 -1.60 8.66 0.20
CA VAL A 20 -1.85 8.84 -1.23
C VAL A 20 -2.97 7.91 -1.68
N LYS A 21 -3.83 8.37 -2.57
CA LYS A 21 -4.89 7.54 -3.14
C LYS A 21 -4.30 6.50 -4.11
N LYS A 22 -4.80 5.28 -4.04
CA LYS A 22 -4.48 4.16 -4.93
C LYS A 22 -5.76 3.43 -5.30
N THR A 23 -5.84 2.97 -6.54
CA THR A 23 -6.93 2.11 -6.99
C THR A 23 -6.49 0.66 -6.88
N VAL A 24 -7.32 -0.18 -6.28
CA VAL A 24 -7.11 -1.63 -6.16
C VAL A 24 -8.19 -2.36 -6.95
N LYS A 25 -7.77 -3.45 -7.59
CA LYS A 25 -8.64 -4.37 -8.32
C LYS A 25 -8.43 -5.78 -7.79
N TRP A 26 -9.50 -6.52 -7.62
CA TRP A 26 -9.45 -7.90 -7.14
C TRP A 26 -10.64 -8.71 -7.65
N ASP A 27 -10.45 -10.02 -7.74
CA ASP A 27 -11.42 -10.94 -8.31
C ASP A 27 -12.13 -11.71 -7.21
N VAL A 28 -13.47 -11.74 -7.24
CA VAL A 28 -14.28 -12.46 -6.26
C VAL A 28 -15.13 -13.51 -6.97
N GLU A 29 -15.01 -14.76 -6.52
CA GLU A 29 -15.91 -15.84 -6.94
C GLU A 29 -17.30 -15.65 -6.32
N VAL A 30 -18.33 -15.78 -7.16
CA VAL A 30 -19.73 -15.73 -6.75
C VAL A 30 -20.11 -17.06 -6.13
N THR A 31 -20.42 -17.03 -4.83
CA THR A 31 -20.83 -18.18 -4.04
C THR A 31 -22.21 -17.95 -3.43
N GLU A 32 -22.83 -19.01 -2.92
CA GLU A 32 -24.12 -18.91 -2.22
C GLU A 32 -24.06 -17.90 -1.05
N SER A 33 -22.90 -17.76 -0.42
CA SER A 33 -22.71 -16.90 0.75
C SER A 33 -22.65 -15.40 0.40
N ASN A 34 -22.24 -15.04 -0.83
CA ASN A 34 -21.94 -13.66 -1.19
C ASN A 34 -22.76 -13.12 -2.38
N VAL A 35 -23.45 -13.98 -3.14
CA VAL A 35 -24.14 -13.62 -4.39
C VAL A 35 -25.12 -12.45 -4.21
N ALA A 36 -25.92 -12.44 -3.13
CA ALA A 36 -26.86 -11.35 -2.87
C ALA A 36 -26.13 -10.00 -2.65
N SER A 37 -25.01 -10.03 -1.93
CA SER A 37 -24.17 -8.86 -1.69
C SER A 37 -23.49 -8.39 -2.97
N LEU A 38 -22.95 -9.31 -3.79
CA LEU A 38 -22.28 -8.98 -5.05
C LEU A 38 -23.25 -8.41 -6.08
N LYS A 39 -24.46 -8.97 -6.21
CA LYS A 39 -25.52 -8.41 -7.09
C LYS A 39 -25.87 -6.98 -6.71
N LYS A 40 -25.97 -6.68 -5.41
CA LYS A 40 -26.22 -5.33 -4.91
C LYS A 40 -25.04 -4.39 -5.15
N LEU A 41 -23.82 -4.86 -4.87
CA LEU A 41 -22.59 -4.07 -4.98
C LEU A 41 -22.33 -3.65 -6.44
N THR A 42 -22.46 -4.60 -7.37
CA THR A 42 -22.19 -4.42 -8.80
C THR A 42 -23.38 -3.89 -9.58
N LYS A 43 -24.57 -3.86 -8.96
CA LYS A 43 -25.86 -3.59 -9.62
C LYS A 43 -26.15 -4.54 -10.80
N ASN A 44 -25.54 -5.73 -10.80
CA ASN A 44 -25.78 -6.77 -11.78
C ASN A 44 -26.66 -7.87 -11.16
N SER A 45 -27.95 -7.91 -11.51
CA SER A 45 -28.88 -8.93 -11.00
C SER A 45 -28.69 -10.31 -11.63
N LEU A 46 -27.92 -10.41 -12.71
CA LEU A 46 -27.74 -11.62 -13.51
C LEU A 46 -26.56 -12.49 -13.05
N LEU A 47 -25.80 -12.09 -12.02
CA LEU A 47 -24.67 -12.89 -11.54
C LEU A 47 -25.09 -14.31 -11.17
N GLU A 48 -24.32 -15.28 -11.64
CA GLU A 48 -24.53 -16.72 -11.42
C GLU A 48 -23.44 -17.30 -10.50
N LEU A 49 -23.75 -18.41 -9.84
CA LEU A 49 -22.79 -19.10 -8.96
C LEU A 49 -21.61 -19.65 -9.78
N GLY A 50 -20.39 -19.52 -9.25
CA GLY A 50 -19.15 -19.93 -9.92
C GLY A 50 -18.60 -18.90 -10.91
N GLU A 51 -19.33 -17.81 -11.20
CA GLU A 51 -18.76 -16.68 -11.94
C GLU A 51 -17.70 -15.97 -11.11
N THR A 52 -16.70 -15.40 -11.79
CA THR A 52 -15.71 -14.51 -11.16
C THR A 52 -16.00 -13.07 -11.55
N VAL A 53 -16.04 -12.17 -10.57
CA VAL A 53 -16.33 -10.75 -10.76
C VAL A 53 -15.12 -9.93 -10.33
N GLU A 54 -14.61 -9.11 -11.24
CA GLU A 54 -13.59 -8.10 -10.92
C GLU A 54 -14.27 -6.92 -10.19
N LEU A 55 -13.76 -6.59 -9.01
CA LEU A 55 -14.15 -5.43 -8.22
C LEU A 55 -13.02 -4.40 -8.23
N GLU A 56 -13.40 -3.12 -8.16
CA GLU A 56 -12.48 -1.99 -8.14
C GLU A 56 -12.86 -1.00 -7.03
N ALA A 57 -11.88 -0.51 -6.28
CA ALA A 57 -12.09 0.51 -5.27
C ALA A 57 -10.85 1.40 -5.08
N ASP A 58 -11.10 2.65 -4.66
CA ASP A 58 -10.05 3.55 -4.19
C ASP A 58 -9.75 3.31 -2.70
N VAL A 59 -8.47 3.22 -2.36
CA VAL A 59 -7.94 3.17 -0.99
C VAL A 59 -6.91 4.26 -0.79
N PHE A 60 -6.66 4.64 0.46
CA PHE A 60 -5.56 5.52 0.81
C PHE A 60 -4.41 4.69 1.37
N VAL A 61 -3.19 4.99 0.94
CA VAL A 61 -1.98 4.28 1.36
C VAL A 61 -0.96 5.29 1.87
N LYS A 62 -0.52 5.12 3.12
CA LYS A 62 0.54 5.96 3.71
C LYS A 62 1.85 5.20 3.86
N LYS A 63 2.93 5.96 3.99
CA LYS A 63 4.18 5.42 4.49
C LYS A 63 4.02 5.00 5.95
N MET A 64 4.56 3.85 6.30
CA MET A 64 4.58 3.40 7.69
C MET A 64 5.46 4.32 8.53
N SER A 65 4.93 4.70 9.69
CA SER A 65 5.69 5.37 10.73
C SER A 65 6.66 4.41 11.39
N PHE A 66 7.61 4.96 12.16
CA PHE A 66 8.54 4.16 12.96
C PHE A 66 7.82 3.18 13.90
N LYS A 67 6.71 3.60 14.53
CA LYS A 67 5.92 2.75 15.41
C LYS A 67 5.36 1.53 14.66
N GLU A 68 4.80 1.75 13.48
CA GLU A 68 4.20 0.68 12.67
C GLU A 68 5.26 -0.28 12.13
N SER A 69 6.40 0.25 11.66
CA SER A 69 7.55 -0.58 11.29
C SER A 69 8.04 -1.46 12.44
N ARG A 70 7.99 -0.96 13.67
CA ARG A 70 8.35 -1.71 14.89
C ARG A 70 7.31 -2.75 15.28
N GLU A 71 6.06 -2.59 14.86
CA GLU A 71 5.03 -3.64 15.01
C GLU A 71 5.28 -4.76 13.98
N VAL A 72 5.60 -4.42 12.73
CA VAL A 72 5.96 -5.40 11.69
C VAL A 72 7.18 -6.23 12.10
N SER A 73 8.20 -5.61 12.70
CA SER A 73 9.40 -6.34 13.12
C SER A 73 9.15 -7.42 14.17
N LYS A 74 8.02 -7.37 14.90
CA LYS A 74 7.65 -8.43 15.87
C LYS A 74 7.31 -9.76 15.19
N ALA A 75 7.09 -9.75 13.87
CA ALA A 75 6.94 -10.98 13.09
C ALA A 75 8.26 -11.76 12.94
N VAL A 76 9.40 -11.15 13.26
CA VAL A 76 10.72 -11.81 13.21
C VAL A 76 11.10 -12.24 14.63
N GLU A 77 11.19 -13.55 14.84
CA GLU A 77 11.73 -14.12 16.07
C GLU A 77 13.25 -14.24 15.94
N TRP A 78 13.96 -13.67 16.90
CA TRP A 78 15.42 -13.67 16.96
C TRP A 78 15.92 -14.62 18.04
N GLU A 79 16.97 -15.35 17.72
CA GLU A 79 17.85 -15.99 18.69
C GLU A 79 19.00 -15.03 18.99
N PHE A 80 18.86 -14.27 20.08
CA PHE A 80 19.85 -13.26 20.46
C PHE A 80 21.07 -13.89 21.13
N ASN A 81 22.25 -13.58 20.61
CA ASN A 81 23.50 -13.85 21.30
C ASN A 81 23.89 -12.62 22.14
N TYR A 82 23.56 -12.65 23.43
CA TYR A 82 23.85 -11.53 24.34
C TYR A 82 25.35 -11.30 24.61
N LYS A 83 26.21 -12.28 24.31
CA LYS A 83 27.66 -12.14 24.45
C LYS A 83 28.30 -11.53 23.20
N ASN A 84 27.78 -11.86 22.02
CA ASN A 84 28.17 -11.26 20.75
C ASN A 84 26.92 -10.94 19.92
N PRO A 85 26.36 -9.73 20.03
CA PRO A 85 25.11 -9.36 19.34
C PRO A 85 25.12 -9.57 17.83
N GLU A 86 26.28 -9.44 17.18
CA GLU A 86 26.43 -9.64 15.73
C GLU A 86 26.26 -11.10 15.30
N ASP A 87 26.45 -12.05 16.22
CA ASP A 87 26.20 -13.48 15.99
C ASP A 87 24.74 -13.89 16.21
N SER A 88 23.84 -12.93 16.50
CA SER A 88 22.41 -13.19 16.64
C SER A 88 21.81 -13.64 15.31
N LYS A 89 20.86 -14.58 15.35
CA LYS A 89 20.26 -15.17 14.15
C LYS A 89 18.75 -15.01 14.14
N VAL A 90 18.19 -14.90 12.94
CA VAL A 90 16.74 -15.05 12.77
C VAL A 90 16.40 -16.52 12.98
N LYS A 91 15.53 -16.79 13.94
CA LYS A 91 15.02 -18.13 14.25
C LYS A 91 13.82 -18.46 13.40
N ARG A 92 12.89 -17.52 13.25
CA ARG A 92 11.65 -17.69 12.48
C ARG A 92 11.14 -16.35 11.98
N VAL A 93 10.46 -16.37 10.85
CA VAL A 93 9.64 -15.25 10.36
C VAL A 93 8.19 -15.72 10.25
N ASP A 94 7.28 -15.00 10.89
CA ASP A 94 5.85 -15.17 10.72
C ASP A 94 5.35 -14.29 9.56
N SER A 95 5.35 -14.84 8.34
CA SER A 95 5.00 -14.09 7.13
C SER A 95 3.58 -13.53 7.16
N THR A 96 2.65 -14.27 7.78
CA THR A 96 1.25 -13.89 7.90
C THR A 96 1.09 -12.69 8.83
N LEU A 97 1.73 -12.73 10.00
CA LEU A 97 1.74 -11.57 10.90
C LEU A 97 2.46 -10.37 10.27
N MET A 98 3.57 -10.61 9.56
CA MET A 98 4.34 -9.57 8.88
C MET A 98 3.48 -8.81 7.86
N GLN A 99 2.81 -9.54 6.95
CA GLN A 99 1.96 -8.96 5.93
C GLN A 99 0.76 -8.23 6.55
N SER A 100 0.12 -8.82 7.55
CA SER A 100 -1.02 -8.19 8.23
C SER A 100 -0.63 -6.91 8.98
N ALA A 101 0.53 -6.90 9.66
CA ALA A 101 1.03 -5.70 10.31
C ALA A 101 1.39 -4.60 9.30
N GLN A 102 1.94 -4.99 8.14
CA GLN A 102 2.23 -4.06 7.04
C GLN A 102 0.95 -3.40 6.51
N LEU A 103 -0.10 -4.17 6.29
CA LEU A 103 -1.40 -3.65 5.85
C LEU A 103 -2.05 -2.76 6.92
N LEU A 104 -2.03 -3.20 8.19
CA LEU A 104 -2.57 -2.43 9.31
C LEU A 104 -1.89 -1.06 9.46
N GLY A 105 -0.58 -0.98 9.20
CA GLY A 105 0.19 0.26 9.32
C GLY A 105 0.15 1.17 8.10
N SER A 106 -0.39 0.72 6.96
CA SER A 106 -0.27 1.45 5.67
C SER A 106 -1.59 1.73 4.97
N ILE A 107 -2.61 0.86 5.08
CA ILE A 107 -3.91 1.05 4.42
C ILE A 107 -4.82 1.91 5.30
N CYS A 108 -5.36 2.96 4.71
CA CYS A 108 -6.21 3.95 5.35
C CYS A 108 -7.57 4.04 4.65
N SER A 109 -8.62 4.28 5.44
CA SER A 109 -9.98 4.51 4.96
C SER A 109 -10.19 5.92 4.43
N ASP A 110 -9.31 6.86 4.78
CA ASP A 110 -9.38 8.26 4.36
C ASP A 110 -8.00 8.90 4.19
N GLN A 111 -8.00 10.13 3.65
CA GLN A 111 -6.80 10.94 3.46
C GLN A 111 -6.21 11.48 4.78
N LYS A 112 -6.93 11.36 5.90
CA LYS A 112 -6.42 11.77 7.22
C LYS A 112 -5.53 10.69 7.84
N GLY A 113 -5.51 9.49 7.25
CA GLY A 113 -4.72 8.36 7.72
C GLY A 113 -5.45 7.50 8.75
N THR A 114 -6.78 7.57 8.80
CA THR A 114 -7.58 6.67 9.64
C THR A 114 -7.33 5.22 9.21
N PRO A 115 -6.93 4.31 10.11
CA PRO A 115 -6.68 2.92 9.75
C PRO A 115 -7.90 2.26 9.10
N PHE A 116 -7.68 1.50 8.03
CA PHE A 116 -8.74 0.73 7.38
C PHE A 116 -9.11 -0.52 8.20
N PHE A 117 -8.10 -1.24 8.69
CA PHE A 117 -8.26 -2.36 9.61
C PHE A 117 -8.09 -1.88 11.05
N SER A 118 -8.84 -2.47 11.98
CA SER A 118 -8.69 -2.16 13.41
C SER A 118 -7.68 -3.09 14.07
N SER A 119 -7.48 -4.29 13.52
CA SER A 119 -6.59 -5.30 14.06
C SER A 119 -6.04 -6.24 12.97
N VAL A 120 -4.98 -6.98 13.31
CA VAL A 120 -4.45 -8.08 12.48
C VAL A 120 -5.51 -9.16 12.21
N ASN A 121 -6.41 -9.40 13.16
CA ASN A 121 -7.49 -10.39 13.02
C ASN A 121 -8.53 -9.98 11.97
N ASP A 122 -8.73 -8.69 11.75
CA ASP A 122 -9.62 -8.21 10.67
C ASP A 122 -9.00 -8.52 9.30
N VAL A 123 -7.68 -8.42 9.18
CA VAL A 123 -6.93 -8.79 7.97
C VAL A 123 -7.09 -10.29 7.70
N TYR A 124 -6.99 -11.14 8.71
CA TYR A 124 -7.11 -12.60 8.56
C TYR A 124 -8.50 -13.09 8.11
N LYS A 125 -9.54 -12.29 8.34
CA LYS A 125 -10.91 -12.60 7.91
C LYS A 125 -11.22 -12.10 6.50
N ALA A 126 -10.37 -11.23 5.96
CA ALA A 126 -10.57 -10.68 4.63
C ALA A 126 -10.27 -11.73 3.55
N GLU A 127 -10.90 -11.53 2.40
CA GLU A 127 -10.74 -12.42 1.26
C GLU A 127 -9.29 -12.31 0.71
N PRO A 128 -8.63 -13.44 0.37
CA PRO A 128 -7.21 -13.43 -0.01
C PRO A 128 -6.88 -12.55 -1.22
N SER A 129 -7.72 -12.49 -2.25
CA SER A 129 -7.48 -11.67 -3.43
C SER A 129 -7.48 -10.18 -3.09
N LEU A 130 -8.41 -9.73 -2.24
CA LEU A 130 -8.42 -8.36 -1.71
C LEU A 130 -7.14 -8.07 -0.90
N ILE A 131 -6.72 -8.99 -0.03
CA ILE A 131 -5.48 -8.82 0.74
C ILE A 131 -4.27 -8.67 -0.18
N ASN A 132 -4.19 -9.47 -1.24
CA ASN A 132 -3.11 -9.36 -2.23
C ASN A 132 -3.13 -8.03 -2.98
N ALA A 133 -4.31 -7.56 -3.38
CA ALA A 133 -4.48 -6.27 -4.06
C ALA A 133 -4.08 -5.08 -3.16
N LEU A 134 -4.54 -5.09 -1.90
CA LEU A 134 -4.14 -4.10 -0.90
C LEU A 134 -2.64 -4.14 -0.63
N TYR A 135 -2.06 -5.33 -0.56
CA TYR A 135 -0.62 -5.50 -0.35
C TYR A 135 0.20 -4.92 -1.49
N ALA A 136 -0.20 -5.16 -2.73
CA ALA A 136 0.47 -4.58 -3.90
C ALA A 136 0.45 -3.05 -3.85
N ALA A 137 -0.70 -2.45 -3.56
CA ALA A 137 -0.82 -0.99 -3.41
C ALA A 137 0.06 -0.45 -2.27
N ALA A 138 0.14 -1.17 -1.14
CA ALA A 138 1.01 -0.81 -0.02
C ALA A 138 2.50 -0.91 -0.35
N ASP A 139 2.91 -1.96 -1.08
CA ASP A 139 4.29 -2.20 -1.52
C ASP A 139 4.76 -1.10 -2.49
N GLU A 140 3.90 -0.58 -3.36
CA GLU A 140 4.24 0.55 -4.24
C GLU A 140 4.66 1.81 -3.44
N VAL A 141 4.01 2.07 -2.31
CA VAL A 141 4.27 3.26 -1.48
C VAL A 141 5.42 3.01 -0.51
N ASN A 142 5.54 1.80 0.06
CA ASN A 142 6.48 1.49 1.14
C ASN A 142 7.72 0.69 0.71
N ASN A 143 7.70 0.03 -0.45
CA ASN A 143 8.76 -0.86 -0.95
C ASN A 143 9.12 -1.98 0.04
N PHE A 144 8.12 -2.72 0.54
CA PHE A 144 8.34 -3.84 1.45
C PHE A 144 9.24 -4.91 0.84
N MET A 145 9.10 -5.16 -0.46
CA MET A 145 9.87 -6.18 -1.18
C MET A 145 11.26 -5.69 -1.65
N GLY A 146 11.63 -4.44 -1.36
CA GLY A 146 12.95 -3.90 -1.74
C GLY A 146 13.17 -3.79 -3.26
N LYS A 147 12.12 -3.83 -4.07
CA LYS A 147 12.20 -3.73 -5.53
C LYS A 147 12.76 -2.36 -5.92
N SER A 148 13.73 -2.34 -6.83
CA SER A 148 14.21 -1.09 -7.44
C SER A 148 13.05 -0.43 -8.18
N ARG A 149 12.56 0.70 -7.66
CA ARG A 149 11.48 1.45 -8.32
C ARG A 149 12.00 2.02 -9.64
N LYS A 150 11.49 1.53 -10.77
CA LYS A 150 11.62 2.27 -12.04
C LYS A 150 10.85 3.58 -11.85
N LYS A 151 11.55 4.72 -11.91
CA LYS A 151 10.93 6.05 -11.86
C LYS A 151 10.04 6.20 -13.10
N THR A 152 8.74 5.97 -12.98
CA THR A 152 7.77 6.53 -13.92
C THR A 152 7.35 7.87 -13.34
N LEU A 153 8.04 8.94 -13.73
CA LEU A 153 7.60 10.31 -13.47
C LEU A 153 6.36 10.56 -14.36
N GLN A 154 5.17 10.18 -13.91
CA GLN A 154 3.95 10.77 -14.45
C GLN A 154 3.77 12.11 -13.77
N ILE A 155 4.38 13.13 -14.36
CA ILE A 155 3.96 14.52 -14.15
C ILE A 155 2.60 14.61 -14.84
N GLU A 156 1.51 14.53 -14.06
CA GLU A 156 0.17 14.81 -14.57
C GLU A 156 0.10 16.29 -14.95
N ASN A 157 0.04 16.51 -16.26
CA ASN A 157 -0.21 17.80 -16.89
C ASN A 157 -1.61 18.30 -16.51
N SER A 158 -1.69 19.50 -15.95
CA SER A 158 -2.83 20.39 -16.15
C SER A 158 -2.43 21.47 -17.17
N LEU A 159 -2.85 21.28 -18.42
CA LEU A 159 -2.78 22.20 -19.59
C LEU A 159 -3.82 23.35 -19.47
N PRO A 160 -3.90 24.37 -20.35
CA PRO A 160 -2.98 24.87 -21.41
C PRO A 160 -2.82 26.43 -21.45
N SER A 161 -1.79 26.97 -22.14
CA SER A 161 -1.95 28.15 -23.04
C SER A 161 -0.71 28.48 -23.88
N LEU A 162 -0.93 28.33 -25.19
CA LEU A 162 -0.44 29.01 -26.40
C LEU A 162 0.59 30.17 -26.30
N SER A 163 1.65 30.07 -27.11
CA SER A 163 2.13 31.08 -28.10
C SER A 163 3.48 30.57 -28.69
N SER A 164 3.50 29.93 -29.86
CA SER A 164 3.70 30.48 -31.23
C SER A 164 5.08 31.10 -31.55
N THR A 165 5.77 30.43 -32.51
CA THR A 165 6.73 30.90 -33.55
C THR A 165 8.07 31.51 -33.09
N GLU A 166 9.25 31.27 -33.70
CA GLU A 166 9.70 30.93 -35.07
C GLU A 166 11.13 30.31 -35.01
N SER A 167 11.44 29.22 -35.72
CA SER A 167 12.21 29.13 -36.99
C SER A 167 13.73 29.47 -36.99
N VAL A 168 14.53 28.41 -37.27
CA VAL A 168 15.71 28.29 -38.19
C VAL A 168 16.99 29.09 -37.77
N GLU A 169 18.24 28.65 -37.87
CA GLU A 169 18.99 27.84 -38.86
C GLU A 169 20.28 27.26 -38.23
N ALA A 170 20.76 26.11 -38.73
CA ALA A 170 22.13 25.63 -38.53
C ALA A 170 23.08 26.36 -39.52
N PRO A 171 24.38 26.53 -39.22
CA PRO A 171 25.35 25.43 -39.28
C PRO A 171 26.17 25.21 -38.00
#